data_AF-A0A2G2WPU0-F1
#
_entry.id   AF-A0A2G2WPU0-F1
#
_cell.length_a   1.000
_cell.length_b   1.000
_cell.length_c   1.000
_cell.angle_alpha   90.00
_cell.angle_beta   90.00
_cell.angle_gamma   90.00
#
_symmetry.space_group_name_H-M   'P 1'
#
loop_
_entity.id
_entity.type
_entity.pdbx_description
1 polymer ?
#
loop_
_entity_poly.entity_id
_entity_poly.type
_entity_poly.pdbx_seq_one_letter_code
_entity_poly.pdbx_strand_id
1 'polypeptide(L)'
;MANLDSVDEFYFSVLFDHEEPLFPISDEMYAEEFQLQEALMSAATISVFNKCKKVKREHGESSGTFCSICTNNKLANEMFVTGNCSHCFCIGCIAKYVTKRIVLENVTVIKCPDTACNAVIKPKLWRELVPKEVLDKWENAMSESIVLGSRKLYCPYKDCSAMLVVDGSDTVIDTERPDCRRLFCARCNVPWHVGLECKEFQHSGGSNERGKGGAMMTGTAKNKKWRRCSKCKCYVEKVDDCLHLTCRCGYEFCY
;
A
#
# COMPACT_ATOMS: atom_id res chain seq x y z
N MET A 1 4.99 -1.55 58.93
CA MET A 1 3.79 -1.62 59.81
C MET A 1 2.83 -0.57 59.27
N ALA A 2 2.03 -0.91 58.26
CA ALA A 2 0.70 -1.54 58.35
C ALA A 2 -0.42 -0.51 58.67
N ASN A 3 -1.15 -0.14 57.61
CA ASN A 3 -2.60 0.15 57.52
C ASN A 3 -2.83 0.57 56.05
N LEU A 4 -3.50 -0.18 55.15
CA LEU A 4 -4.86 -0.74 55.17
C LEU A 4 -5.90 0.32 55.56
N ASP A 5 -6.53 0.93 54.56
CA ASP A 5 -7.97 0.80 54.26
C ASP A 5 -8.53 2.00 53.49
N SER A 6 -9.55 1.71 52.68
CA SER A 6 -10.38 2.62 51.87
C SER A 6 -9.90 2.91 50.44
N VAL A 7 -9.93 1.88 49.59
CA VAL A 7 -10.32 2.10 48.18
C VAL A 7 -11.37 1.07 47.79
N ASP A 8 -12.61 1.50 48.02
CA ASP A 8 -13.79 1.30 47.17
C ASP A 8 -14.18 -0.14 46.77
N GLU A 9 -15.00 -0.75 47.62
CA GLU A 9 -15.75 -2.00 47.38
C GLU A 9 -16.71 -1.92 46.17
N PHE A 10 -16.82 -0.75 45.52
CA PHE A 10 -17.62 -0.53 44.32
C PHE A 10 -16.84 -0.77 43.00
N TYR A 11 -15.50 -0.73 43.02
CA TYR A 11 -14.70 -0.93 41.81
C TYR A 11 -14.60 -2.40 41.39
N PHE A 12 -14.79 -3.34 42.33
CA PHE A 12 -14.66 -4.77 42.05
C PHE A 12 -15.97 -5.42 41.56
N SER A 13 -17.11 -4.75 41.71
CA SER A 13 -18.43 -5.26 41.28
C SER A 13 -18.77 -4.94 39.81
N VAL A 14 -18.02 -4.06 39.14
CA VAL A 14 -18.25 -3.70 37.72
C VAL A 14 -17.44 -4.56 36.74
N LEU A 15 -16.51 -5.38 37.24
CA LEU A 15 -15.71 -6.29 36.39
C LEU A 15 -16.26 -7.73 36.34
N PHE A 16 -17.36 -8.05 37.03
CA PHE A 16 -17.87 -9.42 37.16
C PHE A 16 -19.35 -9.62 36.84
N ASP A 17 -19.98 -8.73 36.07
CA ASP A 17 -21.33 -8.98 35.54
C ASP A 17 -21.45 -8.45 34.11
N HIS A 18 -20.83 -9.15 33.16
CA HIS A 18 -21.26 -9.33 31.76
C HIS A 18 -20.18 -10.08 30.95
N GLU A 19 -19.70 -11.22 31.44
CA GLU A 19 -19.34 -12.28 30.50
C GLU A 19 -20.64 -12.98 30.15
N GLU A 20 -21.28 -12.56 29.05
CA GLU A 20 -22.14 -13.52 28.36
C GLU A 20 -21.25 -14.72 28.03
N PRO A 21 -21.61 -15.94 28.49
CA PRO A 21 -20.84 -17.10 28.12
C PRO A 21 -21.05 -17.28 26.62
N LEU A 22 -20.09 -16.83 25.82
CA LEU A 22 -19.89 -17.34 24.47
C LEU A 22 -19.85 -18.85 24.65
N PHE A 23 -20.93 -19.52 24.24
CA PHE A 23 -21.14 -20.94 24.40
C PHE A 23 -19.81 -21.68 24.24
N PRO A 24 -19.40 -22.56 25.18
CA PRO A 24 -18.22 -23.37 24.96
C PRO A 24 -18.52 -24.20 23.71
N ILE A 25 -17.88 -23.85 22.59
CA ILE A 25 -18.01 -24.60 21.35
C ILE A 25 -17.50 -25.99 21.71
N SER A 26 -18.42 -26.93 21.88
CA SER A 26 -18.06 -28.30 22.25
C SER A 26 -17.10 -28.86 21.21
N ASP A 27 -16.17 -29.71 21.62
CA ASP A 27 -15.20 -30.35 20.72
C ASP A 27 -15.90 -31.04 19.52
N GLU A 28 -17.14 -31.49 19.68
CA GLU A 28 -18.00 -32.03 18.62
C GLU A 28 -18.35 -30.98 17.55
N MET A 29 -18.76 -29.78 17.94
CA MET A 29 -19.07 -28.69 16.99
C MET A 29 -17.83 -28.20 16.24
N TYR A 30 -16.66 -28.18 16.90
CA TYR A 30 -15.40 -27.83 16.24
C TYR A 30 -14.95 -28.93 15.27
N ALA A 31 -15.13 -30.20 15.63
CA ALA A 31 -14.84 -31.33 14.75
C ALA A 31 -15.76 -31.33 13.51
N GLU A 32 -17.04 -31.03 13.67
CA GLU A 32 -17.99 -30.87 12.55
C GLU A 32 -17.61 -29.67 11.66
N GLU A 33 -17.21 -28.54 12.23
CA GLU A 33 -16.74 -27.39 11.47
C GLU A 33 -15.48 -27.72 10.66
N PHE A 34 -14.54 -28.45 11.26
CA PHE A 34 -13.33 -28.92 10.58
C PHE A 34 -13.68 -29.87 9.43
N GLN A 35 -14.59 -30.83 9.66
CA GLN A 35 -15.07 -31.75 8.62
C GLN A 35 -15.79 -31.01 7.48
N LEU A 36 -16.58 -29.99 7.79
CA LEU A 36 -17.24 -29.15 6.80
C LEU A 36 -16.20 -28.36 5.98
N GLN A 37 -15.21 -27.77 6.63
CA GLN A 37 -14.12 -27.07 5.94
C GLN A 37 -13.33 -28.04 5.04
N GLU A 38 -13.05 -29.25 5.50
CA GLU A 38 -12.37 -30.29 4.71
C GLU A 38 -13.23 -30.75 3.53
N ALA A 39 -14.54 -30.92 3.73
CA ALA A 39 -15.50 -31.25 2.68
C ALA A 39 -15.63 -30.13 1.63
N LEU A 40 -15.59 -28.86 2.05
CA LEU A 40 -15.62 -27.71 1.14
C LEU A 40 -14.33 -27.59 0.33
N MET A 41 -13.17 -27.81 0.96
CA MET A 41 -11.88 -27.80 0.28
C MET A 41 -11.73 -28.97 -0.70
N SER A 42 -12.22 -30.16 -0.33
CA SER A 42 -12.29 -31.31 -1.24
C SER A 42 -13.28 -31.08 -2.38
N ALA A 43 -14.47 -30.52 -2.14
CA ALA A 43 -15.43 -30.20 -3.20
C ALA A 43 -14.89 -29.12 -4.17
N ALA A 44 -14.22 -28.09 -3.66
CA ALA A 44 -13.61 -27.04 -4.46
C ALA A 44 -12.48 -27.58 -5.34
N THR A 45 -11.64 -28.46 -4.80
CA THR A 45 -10.60 -29.13 -5.58
C THR A 45 -11.21 -30.05 -6.64
N ILE A 46 -12.22 -30.87 -6.30
CA ILE A 46 -12.93 -31.74 -7.25
C ILE A 46 -13.56 -30.95 -8.40
N SER A 47 -14.20 -29.81 -8.12
CA SER A 47 -14.81 -28.93 -9.14
C SER A 47 -13.77 -28.42 -10.14
N VAL A 48 -12.59 -28.01 -9.66
CA VAL A 48 -11.50 -27.57 -10.51
C VAL A 48 -10.88 -28.73 -11.31
N PHE A 49 -10.73 -29.91 -10.69
CA PHE A 49 -10.24 -31.11 -11.37
C PHE A 49 -11.16 -31.62 -12.47
N ASN A 50 -12.48 -31.43 -12.32
CA ASN A 50 -13.45 -31.76 -13.37
C ASN A 50 -13.34 -30.84 -14.59
N LYS A 51 -12.77 -29.64 -14.43
CA LYS A 51 -12.48 -28.70 -15.53
C LYS A 51 -11.24 -29.10 -16.33
N CYS A 52 -10.39 -29.93 -15.75
CA CYS A 52 -9.25 -30.53 -16.41
C CYS A 52 -9.68 -31.75 -17.23
N LYS A 53 -9.26 -31.85 -18.51
CA LYS A 53 -9.58 -33.03 -19.33
C LYS A 53 -8.98 -34.28 -18.68
N LYS A 54 -9.82 -35.11 -18.04
CA LYS A 54 -9.47 -36.46 -17.62
C LYS A 54 -9.24 -37.31 -18.89
N VAL A 55 -8.05 -37.89 -19.04
CA VAL A 55 -7.81 -38.89 -20.07
C VAL A 55 -8.43 -40.19 -19.58
N LYS A 56 -9.44 -40.72 -20.30
CA LYS A 56 -9.96 -42.07 -20.03
C LYS A 56 -8.92 -43.09 -20.51
N ARG A 57 -8.49 -44.00 -19.63
CA ARG A 57 -7.88 -45.28 -20.01
C ARG A 57 -8.52 -46.40 -19.20
N GLU A 58 -8.65 -47.54 -19.85
CA GLU A 58 -9.23 -48.76 -19.32
C GLU A 58 -8.22 -49.46 -18.38
N HIS A 59 -8.76 -50.03 -17.29
CA HIS A 59 -8.13 -50.93 -16.32
C HIS A 59 -7.07 -50.34 -15.35
N GLY A 60 -7.52 -50.09 -14.11
CA GLY A 60 -6.81 -50.55 -12.91
C GLY A 60 -5.76 -49.65 -12.25
N GLU A 61 -5.47 -48.43 -12.73
CA GLU A 61 -4.47 -47.54 -12.11
C GLU A 61 -5.06 -46.20 -11.63
N SER A 62 -4.49 -45.68 -10.54
CA SER A 62 -4.95 -44.46 -9.84
C SER A 62 -5.17 -43.29 -10.81
N SER A 63 -6.32 -42.61 -10.68
CA SER A 63 -6.76 -41.52 -11.57
C SER A 63 -5.79 -40.32 -11.59
N GLY A 64 -4.83 -40.35 -12.53
CA GLY A 64 -3.91 -39.25 -12.78
C GLY A 64 -4.49 -38.19 -13.73
N THR A 65 -3.99 -36.97 -13.61
CA THR A 65 -4.29 -35.84 -14.50
C THR A 65 -3.04 -35.49 -15.33
N PHE A 66 -3.23 -35.11 -16.59
CA PHE A 66 -2.12 -34.83 -17.51
C PHE A 66 -1.64 -33.39 -17.41
N CYS A 67 -0.32 -33.17 -17.32
CA CYS A 67 0.30 -31.84 -17.37
C CYS A 67 0.68 -31.45 -18.80
N SER A 68 0.17 -30.32 -19.31
CA SER A 68 0.43 -29.87 -20.68
C SER A 68 1.86 -29.38 -20.94
N ILE A 69 2.67 -29.13 -19.90
CA ILE A 69 4.07 -28.65 -20.06
C ILE A 69 5.06 -29.82 -20.11
N CYS A 70 5.02 -30.72 -19.12
CA CYS A 70 5.96 -31.85 -19.05
C CYS A 70 5.41 -33.14 -19.66
N THR A 71 4.16 -33.12 -20.15
CA THR A 71 3.50 -34.26 -20.79
C THR A 71 3.45 -35.54 -19.96
N ASN A 72 3.49 -35.41 -18.64
CA ASN A 72 3.46 -36.53 -17.70
C ASN A 72 2.13 -36.56 -16.93
N ASN A 73 1.71 -37.77 -16.55
CA ASN A 73 0.61 -37.97 -15.61
C ASN A 73 1.04 -37.61 -14.19
N LYS A 74 0.14 -36.97 -13.48
CA LYS A 74 0.35 -36.44 -12.15
C LYS A 74 -0.84 -36.73 -11.27
N LEU A 75 -0.58 -37.01 -10.00
CA LEU A 75 -1.66 -37.17 -9.02
C LEU A 75 -2.37 -35.84 -8.81
N ALA A 76 -3.63 -35.88 -8.36
CA ALA A 76 -4.42 -34.66 -8.17
C ALA A 76 -3.71 -33.64 -7.26
N ASN A 77 -3.07 -34.10 -6.18
CA ASN A 77 -2.30 -33.23 -5.27
C ASN A 77 -1.03 -32.63 -5.87
N GLU A 78 -0.51 -33.16 -6.98
CA GLU A 78 0.65 -32.61 -7.69
C GLU A 78 0.27 -31.58 -8.76
N MET A 79 -1.03 -31.37 -8.97
CA MET A 79 -1.55 -30.48 -10.00
C MET A 79 -1.82 -29.08 -9.44
N PHE A 80 -1.50 -28.08 -10.24
CA PHE A 80 -1.68 -26.68 -9.91
C PHE A 80 -3.09 -26.20 -10.28
N VAL A 81 -3.72 -25.50 -9.34
CA VAL A 81 -5.06 -24.93 -9.50
C VAL A 81 -4.94 -23.48 -9.95
N THR A 82 -5.14 -23.22 -11.26
CA THR A 82 -5.07 -21.85 -11.82
C THR A 82 -6.28 -20.98 -11.45
N GLY A 83 -7.42 -21.58 -11.06
CA GLY A 83 -8.67 -20.90 -10.67
C GLY A 83 -9.43 -20.20 -11.81
N ASN A 84 -8.71 -19.70 -12.83
CA ASN A 84 -9.25 -18.78 -13.85
C ASN A 84 -9.28 -19.35 -15.28
N CYS A 85 -8.85 -20.60 -15.50
CA CYS A 85 -8.96 -21.27 -16.79
C CYS A 85 -9.06 -22.80 -16.62
N SER A 86 -9.23 -23.54 -17.72
CA SER A 86 -9.30 -25.02 -17.73
C SER A 86 -7.96 -25.69 -18.05
N HIS A 87 -6.86 -24.92 -18.16
CA HIS A 87 -5.54 -25.45 -18.48
C HIS A 87 -4.87 -26.02 -17.24
N CYS A 88 -4.18 -27.14 -17.43
CA CYS A 88 -3.68 -27.96 -16.34
C CYS A 88 -2.18 -28.15 -16.41
N PHE A 89 -1.54 -27.86 -15.30
CA PHE A 89 -0.09 -27.90 -15.16
C PHE A 89 0.23 -28.49 -13.80
N CYS A 90 1.32 -29.24 -13.68
CA CYS A 90 1.77 -29.67 -12.37
C CYS A 90 2.45 -28.52 -11.62
N ILE A 91 2.45 -28.61 -10.29
CA ILE A 91 3.06 -27.63 -9.39
C ILE A 91 4.51 -27.35 -9.79
N GLY A 92 5.29 -28.41 -10.07
CA GLY A 92 6.69 -28.28 -10.46
C GLY A 92 6.90 -27.52 -11.80
N CYS A 93 5.99 -27.69 -12.77
CA CYS A 93 6.06 -26.94 -14.02
C CYS A 93 5.70 -25.47 -13.81
N ILE A 94 4.70 -25.17 -12.98
CA ILE A 94 4.34 -23.78 -12.66
C ILE A 94 5.45 -23.08 -11.89
N ALA A 95 6.05 -23.72 -10.88
CA ALA A 95 7.18 -23.16 -10.13
C ALA A 95 8.33 -22.75 -11.07
N LYS A 96 8.71 -23.63 -12.01
CA LYS A 96 9.76 -23.35 -13.01
C LYS A 96 9.35 -22.24 -13.97
N TYR A 97 8.11 -22.26 -14.45
CA TYR A 97 7.58 -21.24 -15.35
C TYR A 97 7.58 -19.86 -14.71
N VAL A 98 7.04 -19.73 -13.50
CA VAL A 98 7.00 -18.50 -12.70
C VAL A 98 8.41 -17.98 -12.47
N THR A 99 9.31 -18.85 -12.00
CA THR A 99 10.72 -18.51 -11.79
C THR A 99 11.35 -17.96 -13.07
N LYS A 100 11.15 -18.61 -14.22
CA LYS A 100 11.67 -18.14 -15.50
C LYS A 100 11.14 -16.75 -15.88
N ARG A 101 9.82 -16.53 -15.74
CA ARG A 101 9.15 -15.26 -16.07
C ARG A 101 9.66 -14.10 -15.22
N ILE A 102 9.92 -14.34 -13.93
CA ILE A 102 10.42 -13.32 -13.01
C ILE A 102 11.92 -13.09 -13.24
N VAL A 103 12.71 -14.16 -13.27
CA VAL A 103 14.18 -14.05 -13.26
C VAL A 103 14.72 -13.60 -14.60
N LEU A 104 14.20 -14.11 -15.72
CA LEU A 104 14.71 -13.79 -17.06
C LEU A 104 13.98 -12.63 -17.73
N GLU A 105 12.66 -12.53 -17.53
CA GLU A 105 11.82 -11.58 -18.28
C GLU A 105 11.39 -10.36 -17.44
N ASN A 106 11.74 -10.33 -16.14
CA ASN A 106 11.36 -9.29 -15.18
C ASN A 106 9.86 -8.97 -15.17
N VAL A 107 9.03 -10.00 -15.36
CA VAL A 107 7.58 -9.85 -15.48
C VAL A 107 6.93 -9.80 -14.10
N THR A 108 6.08 -8.78 -13.90
CA THR A 108 5.27 -8.59 -12.69
C THR A 108 3.91 -9.31 -12.74
N VAL A 109 3.32 -9.49 -13.93
CA VAL A 109 2.02 -10.16 -14.12
C VAL A 109 2.20 -11.55 -14.73
N ILE A 110 1.94 -12.58 -13.93
CA ILE A 110 2.01 -13.97 -14.37
C ILE A 110 0.69 -14.39 -15.02
N LYS A 111 0.76 -14.80 -16.29
CA LYS A 111 -0.37 -15.34 -17.05
C LYS A 111 -0.30 -16.86 -17.12
N CYS A 112 -1.38 -17.46 -17.60
CA CYS A 112 -1.43 -18.87 -17.96
C CYS A 112 -0.26 -19.22 -18.89
N PRO A 113 0.44 -20.36 -18.70
CA PRO A 113 1.47 -20.83 -19.61
C PRO A 113 0.97 -21.12 -21.04
N ASP A 114 -0.33 -21.35 -21.21
CA ASP A 114 -0.94 -21.49 -22.53
C ASP A 114 -0.99 -20.13 -23.25
N THR A 115 -0.35 -20.04 -24.42
CA THR A 115 -0.16 -18.79 -25.16
C THR A 115 -1.44 -18.20 -25.73
N ALA A 116 -2.48 -19.01 -25.96
CA ALA A 116 -3.79 -18.54 -26.39
C ALA A 116 -4.66 -18.09 -25.19
N CYS A 117 -4.18 -18.27 -23.96
CA CYS A 117 -4.91 -17.97 -22.75
C CYS A 117 -4.39 -16.71 -22.05
N ASN A 118 -5.28 -15.75 -21.82
CA ASN A 118 -4.97 -14.50 -21.10
C ASN A 118 -5.30 -14.54 -19.60
N ALA A 119 -5.64 -15.71 -19.05
CA ALA A 119 -5.96 -15.82 -17.63
C ALA A 119 -4.75 -15.47 -16.75
N VAL A 120 -4.96 -14.58 -15.78
CA VAL A 120 -3.92 -14.17 -14.82
C VAL A 120 -3.91 -15.13 -13.63
N ILE A 121 -2.72 -15.57 -13.23
CA ILE A 121 -2.51 -16.42 -12.06
C ILE A 121 -2.17 -15.51 -10.87
N LYS A 122 -3.06 -15.49 -9.87
CA LYS A 122 -2.89 -14.62 -8.69
C LYS A 122 -1.62 -15.00 -7.91
N PRO A 123 -0.85 -14.03 -7.39
CA PRO A 123 0.36 -14.29 -6.61
C PRO A 123 0.17 -15.26 -5.45
N LYS A 124 -0.97 -15.20 -4.75
CA LYS A 124 -1.31 -16.10 -3.64
C LYS A 124 -1.21 -17.59 -3.99
N LEU A 125 -1.34 -17.95 -5.27
CA LEU A 125 -1.33 -19.35 -5.70
C LEU A 125 0.08 -19.90 -5.94
N TRP A 126 1.05 -19.06 -6.29
CA TRP A 126 2.39 -19.52 -6.70
C TRP A 126 3.53 -19.02 -5.81
N ARG A 127 3.27 -18.06 -4.91
CA ARG A 127 4.32 -17.49 -4.04
C ARG A 127 5.04 -18.56 -3.22
N GLU A 128 4.29 -19.50 -2.66
CA GLU A 128 4.84 -20.60 -1.85
C GLU A 128 5.57 -21.66 -2.68
N LEU A 129 5.44 -21.62 -4.01
CA LEU A 129 6.05 -22.60 -4.91
C LEU A 129 7.46 -22.23 -5.38
N VAL A 130 7.88 -20.98 -5.14
CA VAL A 130 9.15 -20.45 -5.63
C VAL A 130 10.09 -20.09 -4.47
N PRO A 131 11.41 -20.15 -4.68
CA PRO A 131 12.38 -19.73 -3.68
C PRO A 131 12.22 -18.26 -3.29
N LYS A 132 12.65 -17.91 -2.08
CA LYS A 132 12.57 -16.54 -1.54
C LYS A 132 13.28 -15.53 -2.43
N GLU A 133 14.42 -15.90 -3.03
CA GLU A 133 15.20 -15.02 -3.90
C GLU A 133 14.41 -14.60 -5.15
N VAL A 134 13.55 -15.48 -5.65
CA VAL A 134 12.66 -15.20 -6.78
C VAL A 134 11.53 -14.27 -6.35
N LEU A 135 10.98 -14.47 -5.14
CA LEU A 135 9.97 -13.59 -4.56
C LEU A 135 10.51 -12.17 -4.37
N ASP A 136 11.67 -12.04 -3.73
CA ASP A 136 12.32 -10.75 -3.48
C ASP A 136 12.54 -10.00 -4.79
N LYS A 137 12.98 -10.70 -5.85
CA LYS A 137 13.13 -10.11 -7.18
C LYS A 137 11.81 -9.62 -7.77
N TRP A 138 10.73 -10.39 -7.63
CA TRP A 138 9.41 -9.99 -8.10
C TRP A 138 8.84 -8.81 -7.30
N GLU A 139 9.04 -8.76 -5.98
CA GLU A 139 8.62 -7.65 -5.13
C GLU A 139 9.37 -6.36 -5.46
N ASN A 140 10.67 -6.46 -5.73
CA ASN A 140 11.47 -5.34 -6.23
C ASN A 140 10.98 -4.87 -7.61
N ALA A 141 10.70 -5.79 -8.55
CA ALA A 141 10.15 -5.41 -9.85
C ALA A 141 8.75 -4.75 -9.72
N MET A 142 7.93 -5.20 -8.77
CA MET A 142 6.64 -4.60 -8.46
C MET A 142 6.80 -3.18 -7.91
N SER A 143 7.71 -2.97 -6.96
CA SER A 143 7.96 -1.64 -6.38
C SER A 143 8.56 -0.67 -7.40
N GLU A 144 9.50 -1.13 -8.24
CA GLU A 144 10.02 -0.36 -9.36
C GLU A 144 8.93 0.03 -10.36
N SER A 145 7.99 -0.87 -10.64
CA SER A 145 6.88 -0.58 -11.56
C SER A 145 5.95 0.52 -11.02
N ILE A 146 5.77 0.59 -9.69
CA ILE A 146 5.07 1.68 -9.03
C ILE A 146 5.89 2.97 -9.17
N VAL A 147 7.19 2.94 -8.86
CA VAL A 147 8.08 4.12 -8.94
C VAL A 147 8.21 4.67 -10.37
N LEU A 148 8.17 3.81 -11.39
CA LEU A 148 8.17 4.21 -12.80
C LEU A 148 6.82 4.81 -13.23
N GLY A 149 5.71 4.36 -12.62
CA GLY A 149 4.39 4.95 -12.80
C GLY A 149 4.16 6.23 -11.98
N SER A 150 4.94 6.46 -10.93
CA SER A 150 4.83 7.61 -10.03
C SER A 150 5.52 8.86 -10.60
N ARG A 151 4.91 10.02 -10.35
CA ARG A 151 5.49 11.31 -10.78
C ARG A 151 6.65 11.66 -9.86
N LYS A 152 7.85 11.81 -10.41
CA LYS A 152 9.03 12.30 -9.68
C LYS A 152 9.00 13.82 -9.65
N LEU A 153 9.02 14.40 -8.45
CA LEU A 153 9.16 15.84 -8.23
C LEU A 153 10.52 16.13 -7.60
N TYR A 154 11.08 17.29 -7.93
CA TYR A 154 12.27 17.79 -7.27
C TYR A 154 11.90 18.98 -6.41
N CYS A 155 12.55 19.11 -5.26
CA CYS A 155 12.41 20.26 -4.39
C CYS A 155 12.78 21.54 -5.18
N PRO A 156 11.90 22.55 -5.27
CA PRO A 156 12.16 23.77 -6.06
C PRO A 156 13.19 24.71 -5.40
N TYR A 157 13.59 24.43 -4.16
CA TYR A 157 14.62 25.17 -3.46
C TYR A 157 16.01 24.71 -3.93
N LYS A 158 16.77 25.64 -4.55
CA LYS A 158 18.09 25.37 -5.15
C LYS A 158 19.11 24.77 -4.18
N ASP A 159 18.99 25.08 -2.89
CA ASP A 159 19.83 24.58 -1.80
C ASP A 159 19.47 23.17 -1.33
N CYS A 160 18.37 22.58 -1.83
CA CYS A 160 17.95 21.22 -1.47
C CYS A 160 17.92 20.29 -2.70
N SER A 161 17.19 20.66 -3.76
CA SER A 161 17.04 19.89 -5.01
C SER A 161 16.73 18.38 -4.82
N ALA A 162 16.23 17.97 -3.66
CA ALA A 162 15.98 16.56 -3.34
C ALA A 162 14.80 16.00 -4.13
N MET A 163 14.86 14.71 -4.46
CA MET A 163 13.80 14.01 -5.21
C MET A 163 12.71 13.46 -4.29
N LEU A 164 11.45 13.60 -4.72
CA LEU A 164 10.25 13.09 -4.07
C LEU A 164 9.48 12.22 -5.07
N VAL A 165 9.01 11.06 -4.63
CA VAL A 165 8.15 10.18 -5.42
C VAL A 165 6.71 10.45 -5.00
N VAL A 166 5.90 10.91 -5.94
CA VAL A 166 4.48 11.20 -5.72
C VAL A 166 3.65 10.07 -6.31
N ASP A 167 2.98 9.35 -5.45
CA ASP A 167 1.89 8.44 -5.85
C ASP A 167 0.75 9.32 -6.36
N GLY A 168 0.19 8.97 -7.53
CA GLY A 168 -0.63 9.83 -8.40
C GLY A 168 -1.93 10.42 -7.83
N SER A 169 -2.07 10.55 -6.51
CA SER A 169 -3.07 11.39 -5.88
C SER A 169 -2.79 12.87 -6.21
N ASP A 170 -3.80 13.53 -6.75
CA ASP A 170 -3.82 14.97 -7.05
C ASP A 170 -3.85 15.86 -5.79
N THR A 171 -3.59 15.25 -4.63
CA THR A 171 -3.67 15.85 -3.32
C THR A 171 -2.41 16.64 -3.05
N VAL A 172 -2.61 17.86 -2.58
CA VAL A 172 -1.57 18.78 -2.11
C VAL A 172 -0.65 18.04 -1.14
N ILE A 173 0.61 17.84 -1.55
CA ILE A 173 1.61 17.20 -0.70
C ILE A 173 2.23 18.29 0.16
N ASP A 174 1.71 18.45 1.35
CA ASP A 174 2.45 18.99 2.49
C ASP A 174 3.62 18.03 2.80
N THR A 175 4.76 18.22 2.11
CA THR A 175 5.90 17.35 2.34
C THR A 175 6.76 17.89 3.48
N GLU A 176 6.56 17.36 4.68
CA GLU A 176 7.51 17.54 5.79
C GLU A 176 8.75 16.67 5.54
N ARG A 177 9.82 17.28 5.02
CA ARG A 177 11.14 16.63 4.93
C ARG A 177 11.98 17.00 6.16
N PRO A 178 12.70 16.03 6.78
CA PRO A 178 13.57 16.29 7.92
C PRO A 178 14.61 17.39 7.63
N ASP A 179 15.12 17.43 6.40
CA ASP A 179 16.26 18.25 6.00
C ASP A 179 15.88 19.65 5.50
N CYS A 180 14.67 19.80 4.92
CA CYS A 180 14.29 21.05 4.24
C CYS A 180 13.12 21.78 4.93
N ARG A 181 12.19 21.10 5.62
CA ARG A 181 10.99 21.64 6.33
C ARG A 181 10.24 22.81 5.63
N ARG A 182 10.47 23.04 4.34
CA ARG A 182 9.90 24.15 3.56
C ARG A 182 8.83 23.60 2.64
N LEU A 183 7.67 24.24 2.67
CA LEU A 183 6.51 23.84 1.89
C LEU A 183 6.61 24.35 0.46
N PHE A 184 6.20 23.51 -0.50
CA PHE A 184 6.07 23.89 -1.89
C PHE A 184 4.83 23.20 -2.49
N CYS A 185 4.27 23.78 -3.55
CA CYS A 185 3.10 23.22 -4.21
C CYS A 185 3.55 22.11 -5.17
N ALA A 186 3.18 20.85 -4.89
CA ALA A 186 3.52 19.71 -5.74
C ALA A 186 2.93 19.78 -7.16
N ARG A 187 1.79 20.46 -7.34
CA ARG A 187 1.14 20.65 -8.65
C ARG A 187 1.82 21.74 -9.48
N CYS A 188 2.19 22.86 -8.88
CA CYS A 188 2.82 23.99 -9.56
C CYS A 188 4.36 23.92 -9.57
N ASN A 189 4.95 23.06 -8.75
CA ASN A 189 6.40 22.94 -8.51
C ASN A 189 7.09 24.27 -8.14
N VAL A 190 6.47 25.05 -7.26
CA VAL A 190 6.97 26.36 -6.78
C VAL A 190 6.84 26.45 -5.26
N PRO A 191 7.59 27.35 -4.59
CA PRO A 191 7.36 27.67 -3.18
C PRO A 191 5.88 27.90 -2.87
N TRP A 192 5.45 27.47 -1.69
CA TRP A 192 4.03 27.42 -1.32
C TRP A 192 3.31 28.77 -1.53
N HIS A 193 2.19 28.74 -2.26
CA HIS A 193 1.34 29.90 -2.51
C HIS A 193 0.10 29.89 -1.60
N VAL A 194 0.23 30.48 -0.41
CA VAL A 194 -0.87 30.57 0.58
C VAL A 194 -2.03 31.40 0.03
N GLY A 195 -3.25 30.89 0.16
CA GLY A 195 -4.48 31.64 -0.12
C GLY A 195 -4.84 31.77 -1.61
N LEU A 196 -4.17 31.01 -2.48
CA LEU A 196 -4.52 30.89 -3.89
C LEU A 196 -4.61 29.42 -4.28
N GLU A 197 -5.68 29.05 -4.98
CA GLU A 197 -5.71 27.77 -5.66
C GLU A 197 -4.67 27.74 -6.79
N CYS A 198 -4.22 26.54 -7.18
CA CYS A 198 -3.22 26.39 -8.25
C CYS A 198 -3.65 27.09 -9.56
N LYS A 199 -4.96 27.06 -9.87
CA LYS A 199 -5.52 27.73 -11.04
C LYS A 199 -5.33 29.24 -10.94
N GLU A 200 -5.71 29.85 -9.82
CA GLU A 200 -5.60 31.30 -9.59
C GLU A 200 -4.15 31.76 -9.61
N PHE A 201 -3.25 30.97 -9.02
CA PHE A 201 -1.81 31.24 -9.03
C PHE A 201 -1.25 31.30 -10.46
N GLN A 202 -1.63 30.35 -11.33
CA GLN A 202 -1.18 30.34 -12.73
C GLN A 202 -1.69 31.55 -13.52
N HIS A 203 -2.95 31.95 -13.32
CA HIS A 203 -3.54 33.13 -13.99
C HIS A 203 -2.93 34.46 -13.52
N SER A 204 -2.40 34.51 -12.30
CA SER A 204 -1.72 35.70 -11.76
C SER A 204 -0.30 35.95 -12.30
N GLY A 205 0.12 35.19 -13.33
CA GLY A 205 1.46 35.30 -13.91
C GLY A 205 2.49 34.48 -13.12
N GLY A 206 2.15 33.23 -12.83
CA GLY A 206 3.01 32.27 -12.14
C GLY A 206 4.46 32.33 -12.63
N SER A 207 5.36 32.67 -11.68
CA SER A 207 6.80 32.88 -11.86
C SER A 207 7.20 33.87 -12.96
N ASN A 208 6.96 35.16 -12.72
CA ASN A 208 7.88 36.15 -13.26
C ASN A 208 9.21 36.05 -12.49
N GLU A 209 10.32 35.80 -13.18
CA GLU A 209 11.69 35.56 -12.68
C GLU A 209 12.32 36.75 -11.94
N ARG A 210 11.65 37.31 -10.94
CA ARG A 210 12.23 38.29 -10.03
C ARG A 210 11.70 37.99 -8.65
N GLY A 211 12.60 37.75 -7.70
CA GLY A 211 12.32 37.52 -6.29
C GLY A 211 11.46 38.62 -5.65
N LYS A 212 10.16 38.56 -5.91
CA LYS A 212 9.09 39.38 -5.35
C LYS A 212 7.81 38.54 -5.31
N GLY A 213 7.85 37.41 -4.60
CA GLY A 213 6.67 36.82 -3.95
C GLY A 213 6.16 37.75 -2.83
N GLY A 214 5.88 39.01 -3.17
CA GLY A 214 5.68 40.10 -2.23
C GLY A 214 4.85 41.25 -2.77
N ALA A 215 4.29 41.18 -3.97
CA ALA A 215 3.43 42.24 -4.49
C ALA A 215 2.00 42.14 -3.94
N MET A 216 1.33 40.98 -4.04
CA MET A 216 -0.08 40.86 -3.63
C MET A 216 -0.32 40.64 -2.14
N MET A 217 0.69 40.27 -1.35
CA MET A 217 0.56 40.14 0.11
C MET A 217 0.70 41.49 0.85
N THR A 218 1.06 42.57 0.15
CA THR A 218 1.23 43.90 0.80
C THR A 218 -0.09 44.57 1.16
N GLY A 219 -1.16 44.34 0.40
CA GLY A 219 -2.47 44.93 0.70
C GLY A 219 -3.10 44.34 1.96
N THR A 220 -3.22 43.02 2.01
CA THR A 220 -3.86 42.31 3.14
C THR A 220 -3.03 42.36 4.42
N ALA A 221 -1.70 42.27 4.32
CA ALA A 221 -0.82 42.35 5.49
C ALA A 221 -0.80 43.76 6.13
N LYS A 222 -0.93 44.83 5.32
CA LYS A 222 -1.08 46.20 5.86
C LYS A 222 -2.39 46.36 6.63
N ASN A 223 -3.49 45.85 6.07
CA ASN A 223 -4.82 45.97 6.69
C ASN A 223 -4.92 45.17 8.00
N LYS A 224 -4.29 43.99 8.08
CA LYS A 224 -4.27 43.15 9.28
C LYS A 224 -3.05 43.36 10.19
N LYS A 225 -2.21 44.37 9.90
CA LYS A 225 -0.97 44.66 10.63
C LYS A 225 -0.07 43.42 10.84
N TRP A 226 0.11 42.57 9.84
CA TRP A 226 0.99 41.40 9.98
C TRP A 226 2.46 41.79 9.90
N ARG A 227 3.32 41.21 10.76
CA ARG A 227 4.77 41.47 10.75
C ARG A 227 5.54 40.38 10.03
N ARG A 228 6.66 40.75 9.41
CA ARG A 228 7.58 39.78 8.79
C ARG A 228 8.62 39.32 9.78
N CYS A 229 8.81 38.00 9.86
CA CYS A 229 9.92 37.40 10.59
C CYS A 229 11.26 37.86 10.01
N SER A 230 12.20 38.30 10.86
CA SER A 230 13.51 38.78 10.42
C SER A 230 14.36 37.68 9.76
N LYS A 231 14.18 36.42 10.20
CA LYS A 231 14.93 35.24 9.75
C LYS A 231 14.42 34.67 8.43
N CYS A 232 13.13 34.33 8.33
CA CYS A 232 12.57 33.67 7.14
C CYS A 232 11.71 34.58 6.24
N LYS A 233 11.46 35.83 6.64
CA LYS A 233 10.65 36.82 5.92
C LYS A 233 9.17 36.46 5.71
N CYS A 234 8.69 35.34 6.26
CA CYS A 234 7.26 35.01 6.31
C CYS A 234 6.50 36.04 7.15
N TYR A 235 5.26 36.35 6.76
CA TYR A 235 4.36 37.15 7.60
C TYR A 235 3.78 36.28 8.72
N VAL A 236 3.67 36.89 9.90
CA VAL A 236 3.13 36.30 11.11
C VAL A 236 1.93 37.15 11.53
N GLU A 237 0.78 36.49 11.66
CA GLU A 237 -0.46 37.06 12.18
C GLU A 237 -0.40 37.09 13.72
N LYS A 238 -0.84 38.20 14.32
CA LYS A 238 -0.99 38.31 15.77
C LYS A 238 -2.29 37.60 16.15
N VAL A 239 -2.21 36.50 16.90
CA VAL A 239 -3.39 35.68 17.24
C VAL A 239 -4.11 36.17 18.51
N ASP A 240 -3.43 36.96 19.36
CA ASP A 240 -3.98 37.49 20.62
C ASP A 240 -3.28 38.81 20.99
N ASP A 241 -3.55 39.37 22.18
CA ASP A 241 -2.83 40.58 22.64
C ASP A 241 -1.37 40.36 23.07
N CYS A 242 -0.87 39.13 22.92
CA CYS A 242 0.53 38.79 23.20
C CYS A 242 1.50 39.55 22.29
N LEU A 243 2.51 40.19 22.90
CA LEU A 243 3.58 40.89 22.18
C LEU A 243 4.69 39.93 21.73
N HIS A 244 4.74 38.71 22.24
CA HIS A 244 5.75 37.72 21.89
C HIS A 244 5.21 36.76 20.82
N LEU A 245 5.88 36.73 19.66
CA LEU A 245 5.47 35.96 18.50
C LEU A 245 6.51 34.91 18.17
N THR A 246 6.07 33.67 18.03
CA THR A 246 6.91 32.57 17.55
C THR A 246 6.60 32.32 16.08
N CYS A 247 7.60 32.53 15.21
CA CYS A 247 7.48 32.19 13.80
C CYS A 247 7.46 30.67 13.63
N ARG A 248 6.80 30.17 12.58
CA ARG A 248 6.86 28.74 12.19
C ARG A 248 8.28 28.23 11.93
N CYS A 249 9.25 29.11 11.66
CA CYS A 249 10.66 28.74 11.56
C CYS A 249 11.38 28.60 12.92
N GLY A 250 10.64 28.67 14.03
CA GLY A 250 11.14 28.62 15.40
C GLY A 250 11.81 29.90 15.89
N TYR A 251 11.81 30.98 15.08
CA TYR A 251 12.35 32.27 15.51
C TYR A 251 11.32 33.06 16.30
N GLU A 252 11.69 33.44 17.51
CA GLU A 252 10.87 34.23 18.43
C GLU A 252 11.23 35.70 18.32
N PHE A 253 10.22 36.56 18.29
CA PHE A 253 10.40 37.99 18.20
C PHE A 253 9.21 38.73 18.82
N CYS A 254 9.49 39.92 19.34
CA CYS A 254 8.44 40.80 19.80
C CYS A 254 7.80 41.54 18.62
N TYR A 255 6.50 41.80 18.73
CA TYR A 255 5.79 42.74 17.86
C TYR A 255 6.23 44.16 18.23
#